data_AF-A0A0T2MKI6-F1
#
_entry.id   AF-A0A0T2MKI6-F1
#
_cell.length_a   1.000
_cell.length_b   1.000
_cell.length_c   1.000
_cell.angle_alpha   90.00
_cell.angle_beta   90.00
_cell.angle_gamma   90.00
#
_symmetry.space_group_name_H-M   'P 1'
#
loop_
_entity.id
_entity.type
_entity.pdbx_description
1 polymer ?
#
loop_
_entity_poly.entity_id
_entity_poly.type
_entity_poly.pdbx_seq_one_letter_code
_entity_poly.pdbx_strand_id
1 'polypeptide(L)'
;MELSKSDFAAHINVSAGRVSQMLTAGIIGQDCLVGQGRSAKIDVEKAVRQISLRRDIGQSLGNGIGTQLTMPDEPMAPKPSKTDDLAQQLQQERLESERRKNRIAASEELVRQGQLVPADQVRASMTKLARQVDEENGAMLADFASEIASKFGLVQRDVLHLLRQVRNEKKGAAAERARARAAELPATVEIVVTEAVEA
;
A
#
# COMPACT_ATOMS: atom_id res chain seq x y z
N MET A 1 -14.94 -35.63 -34.93
CA MET A 1 -16.43 -35.48 -35.03
C MET A 1 -16.79 -34.53 -36.18
N GLU A 2 -17.84 -34.79 -36.98
CA GLU A 2 -18.23 -33.93 -38.11
C GLU A 2 -19.54 -33.18 -37.84
N LEU A 3 -19.51 -31.85 -37.89
CA LEU A 3 -20.68 -31.01 -37.65
C LEU A 3 -21.02 -30.15 -38.87
N SER A 4 -22.30 -29.79 -39.03
CA SER A 4 -22.68 -28.79 -40.03
C SER A 4 -22.09 -27.42 -39.65
N LYS A 5 -21.99 -26.50 -40.61
CA LYS A 5 -21.45 -25.15 -40.36
C LYS A 5 -22.21 -24.39 -39.26
N SER A 6 -23.53 -24.63 -39.16
CA SER A 6 -24.40 -24.03 -38.15
C SER A 6 -24.17 -24.66 -36.77
N ASP A 7 -24.01 -25.98 -36.72
CA ASP A 7 -23.78 -26.71 -35.46
C ASP A 7 -22.37 -26.44 -34.92
N PHE A 8 -21.38 -26.32 -35.81
CA PHE A 8 -20.02 -25.90 -35.43
C PHE A 8 -20.01 -24.46 -34.90
N ALA A 9 -20.78 -23.55 -35.51
CA ALA A 9 -20.92 -22.17 -35.05
C ALA A 9 -21.49 -22.12 -33.62
N ALA A 10 -22.54 -22.91 -33.36
CA ALA A 10 -23.11 -23.06 -32.02
C ALA A 10 -22.09 -23.66 -31.02
N HIS A 11 -21.31 -24.66 -31.45
CA HIS A 11 -20.31 -25.31 -30.62
C HIS A 11 -19.16 -24.39 -30.18
N ILE A 12 -18.75 -23.44 -31.03
CA ILE A 12 -17.70 -22.46 -30.68
C ILE A 12 -18.27 -21.11 -30.23
N ASN A 13 -19.59 -21.03 -30.03
CA ASN A 13 -20.34 -19.84 -29.62
C ASN A 13 -20.08 -18.60 -30.50
N VAL A 14 -20.07 -18.79 -31.83
CA VAL A 14 -19.98 -17.69 -32.80
C VAL A 14 -21.13 -17.77 -33.81
N SER A 15 -21.41 -16.67 -34.51
CA SER A 15 -22.44 -16.67 -35.56
C SER A 15 -22.00 -17.50 -36.78
N ALA A 16 -22.95 -18.12 -37.48
CA ALA A 16 -22.68 -18.85 -38.73
C ALA A 16 -22.01 -17.96 -39.81
N GLY A 17 -22.30 -16.65 -39.78
CA GLY A 17 -21.62 -15.64 -40.61
C GLY A 17 -20.14 -15.49 -40.25
N ARG A 18 -19.79 -15.57 -38.97
CA ARG A 18 -18.39 -15.52 -38.52
C ARG A 18 -17.61 -16.76 -38.92
N VAL A 19 -18.21 -17.95 -38.86
CA VAL A 19 -17.59 -19.19 -39.39
C VAL A 19 -17.29 -19.05 -40.88
N SER A 20 -18.23 -18.50 -41.65
CA SER A 20 -18.02 -18.23 -43.08
C SER A 20 -16.88 -17.24 -43.33
N GLN A 21 -16.75 -16.20 -42.50
CA GLN A 21 -15.60 -15.30 -42.55
C GLN A 21 -14.28 -15.99 -42.17
N MET A 22 -14.27 -16.91 -41.20
CA MET A 22 -13.07 -17.66 -40.81
C MET A 22 -12.59 -18.63 -41.90
N LEU A 23 -13.51 -19.16 -42.69
CA LEU A 23 -13.24 -19.92 -43.91
C LEU A 23 -12.64 -19.03 -45.01
N THR A 24 -13.22 -17.85 -45.27
CA THR A 24 -12.71 -16.91 -46.27
C THR A 24 -11.36 -16.30 -45.87
N ALA A 25 -11.16 -16.02 -44.59
CA ALA A 25 -9.90 -15.51 -44.05
C ALA A 25 -8.79 -16.57 -43.95
N GLY A 26 -9.10 -17.82 -44.29
CA GLY A 26 -8.14 -18.93 -44.23
C GLY A 26 -7.73 -19.33 -42.82
N ILE A 27 -8.46 -18.91 -41.78
CA ILE A 27 -8.21 -19.31 -40.39
C ILE A 27 -8.55 -20.78 -40.22
N ILE A 28 -9.66 -21.22 -40.82
CA ILE A 28 -10.02 -22.63 -41.00
C ILE A 28 -9.67 -22.99 -42.45
N GLY A 29 -8.73 -23.92 -42.62
CA GLY A 29 -8.30 -24.38 -43.94
C GLY A 29 -9.38 -25.20 -44.65
N GLN A 30 -9.35 -25.22 -45.99
CA GLN A 30 -10.26 -26.05 -46.79
C GLN A 30 -10.08 -27.56 -46.49
N ASP A 31 -8.94 -27.95 -45.94
CA ASP A 31 -8.65 -29.32 -45.48
C ASP A 31 -9.53 -29.78 -44.29
N CYS A 32 -10.23 -28.85 -43.65
CA CYS A 32 -11.19 -29.15 -42.57
C CYS A 32 -12.63 -29.33 -43.08
N LEU A 33 -12.89 -29.12 -44.37
CA LEU A 33 -14.20 -29.33 -44.98
C LEU A 33 -14.29 -30.77 -45.51
N VAL A 34 -15.26 -31.51 -44.98
CA VAL A 34 -15.64 -32.82 -45.48
C VAL A 34 -16.89 -32.66 -46.35
N GLY A 35 -16.73 -32.78 -47.67
CA GLY A 35 -17.78 -32.67 -48.69
C GLY A 35 -17.74 -31.37 -49.52
N GLN A 36 -18.37 -31.36 -50.70
CA GLN A 36 -18.45 -30.20 -51.62
C GLN A 36 -19.84 -29.57 -51.61
N GLY A 37 -19.90 -28.22 -51.57
CA GLY A 37 -21.13 -27.45 -51.72
C GLY A 37 -21.84 -27.05 -50.41
N ARG A 38 -23.14 -26.72 -50.50
CA ARG A 38 -23.97 -26.19 -49.39
C ARG A 38 -24.12 -27.13 -48.19
N SER A 39 -23.78 -28.41 -48.34
CA SER A 39 -23.85 -29.45 -47.30
C SER A 39 -22.48 -29.87 -46.74
N ALA A 40 -21.41 -29.11 -46.99
CA ALA A 40 -20.09 -29.41 -46.47
C ALA A 40 -20.08 -29.38 -44.92
N LYS A 41 -19.58 -30.46 -44.31
CA LYS A 41 -19.40 -30.61 -42.86
C LYS A 41 -17.99 -30.19 -42.45
N ILE A 42 -17.84 -29.73 -41.22
CA ILE A 42 -16.55 -29.32 -40.65
C ILE A 42 -16.07 -30.42 -39.71
N ASP A 43 -14.84 -30.89 -39.94
CA ASP A 43 -14.13 -31.74 -38.98
C ASP A 43 -13.69 -30.89 -37.78
N VAL A 44 -14.42 -31.07 -36.67
CA VAL A 44 -14.36 -30.21 -35.48
C VAL A 44 -12.97 -30.20 -34.86
N GLU A 45 -12.30 -31.36 -34.80
CA GLU A 45 -11.00 -31.51 -34.14
C GLU A 45 -9.90 -30.75 -34.90
N LYS A 46 -9.90 -30.86 -36.24
CA LYS A 46 -8.93 -30.16 -37.07
C LYS A 46 -9.18 -28.65 -37.09
N ALA A 47 -10.44 -28.22 -37.15
CA ALA A 47 -10.81 -26.81 -37.16
C ALA A 47 -10.43 -26.11 -35.84
N VAL A 48 -10.74 -26.74 -34.68
CA VAL A 48 -10.37 -26.20 -33.36
C VAL A 48 -8.84 -26.10 -33.21
N ARG A 49 -8.10 -27.12 -33.65
CA ARG A 49 -6.64 -27.10 -33.60
C ARG A 49 -6.04 -25.98 -34.46
N GLN A 50 -6.56 -25.76 -35.67
CA GLN A 50 -6.10 -24.69 -36.56
C GLN A 50 -6.42 -23.30 -36.00
N ILE A 51 -7.61 -23.11 -35.43
CA ILE A 51 -7.99 -21.86 -34.76
C ILE A 51 -7.08 -21.60 -33.56
N SER A 52 -6.77 -22.62 -32.75
CA SER A 52 -5.89 -22.48 -31.60
C SER A 52 -4.43 -22.16 -31.97
N LEU A 53 -3.94 -22.68 -33.10
CA LEU A 53 -2.57 -22.42 -33.57
C LEU A 53 -2.42 -21.04 -34.23
N ARG A 54 -3.46 -20.54 -34.90
CA ARG A 54 -3.42 -19.26 -35.65
C ARG A 54 -3.97 -18.07 -34.87
N ARG A 55 -4.68 -18.30 -33.76
CA ARG A 55 -5.16 -17.24 -32.88
C ARG A 55 -4.00 -16.78 -31.99
N ASP A 56 -3.26 -15.82 -32.53
CA ASP A 56 -2.11 -15.21 -31.90
C ASP A 56 -2.45 -14.52 -30.56
N ILE A 57 -1.50 -14.60 -29.64
CA ILE A 57 -1.59 -14.22 -28.22
C ILE A 57 -1.99 -12.73 -28.01
N GLY A 58 -1.89 -11.90 -29.05
CA GLY A 58 -2.27 -10.48 -29.05
C GLY A 58 -3.79 -10.18 -29.09
N GLN A 59 -4.66 -11.15 -29.39
CA GLN A 59 -6.14 -10.94 -29.42
C GLN A 59 -6.89 -11.58 -28.23
N SER A 60 -6.17 -12.33 -27.38
CA SER A 60 -6.73 -12.91 -26.14
C SER A 60 -6.99 -11.84 -25.07
N LEU A 61 -6.15 -10.81 -25.01
CA LEU A 61 -6.23 -9.72 -24.02
C LEU A 61 -7.31 -8.65 -24.32
N GLY A 62 -7.85 -8.60 -25.54
CA GLY A 62 -8.77 -7.53 -25.97
C GLY A 62 -10.26 -7.84 -25.82
N ASN A 63 -10.68 -9.10 -25.84
CA ASN A 63 -12.10 -9.51 -25.83
C ASN A 63 -12.39 -10.78 -24.98
N GLY A 64 -11.46 -11.18 -24.11
CA GLY A 64 -11.40 -12.52 -23.50
C GLY A 64 -12.23 -12.78 -22.24
N ILE A 65 -13.20 -11.93 -21.85
CA ILE A 65 -14.00 -12.19 -20.63
C ILE A 65 -15.17 -13.16 -20.89
N GLY A 66 -15.59 -13.36 -22.14
CA GLY A 66 -16.79 -14.16 -22.46
C GLY A 66 -16.57 -15.49 -23.21
N THR A 67 -15.34 -15.85 -23.59
CA THR A 67 -15.08 -17.06 -24.39
C THR A 67 -14.51 -18.18 -23.51
N GLN A 68 -15.39 -18.99 -22.91
CA GLN A 68 -15.00 -20.24 -22.27
C GLN A 68 -14.78 -21.32 -23.33
N LEU A 69 -13.50 -21.64 -23.61
CA LEU A 69 -13.08 -22.80 -24.40
C LEU A 69 -12.40 -23.85 -23.51
N THR A 70 -12.90 -24.03 -22.30
CA THR A 70 -12.35 -25.03 -21.37
C THR A 70 -13.19 -26.28 -21.47
N MET A 71 -12.70 -27.28 -22.21
CA MET A 71 -13.09 -28.67 -21.95
C MET A 71 -12.42 -29.10 -20.64
N PRO A 72 -13.11 -29.84 -19.75
CA PRO A 72 -12.46 -30.45 -18.60
C PRO A 72 -11.73 -31.69 -19.11
N ASP A 73 -10.42 -31.60 -19.26
CA ASP A 73 -9.57 -32.78 -19.28
C ASP A 73 -8.28 -32.52 -18.51
N GLU A 74 -7.79 -33.59 -17.89
CA GLU A 74 -6.90 -33.70 -16.73
C GLU A 74 -5.64 -32.79 -16.69
N PRO A 75 -5.15 -32.45 -15.47
CA PRO A 75 -4.15 -31.40 -15.27
C PRO A 75 -2.75 -31.83 -15.72
N MET A 76 -2.38 -31.52 -16.96
CA MET A 76 -0.98 -31.44 -17.34
C MET A 76 -0.44 -30.08 -16.86
N ALA A 77 0.12 -30.08 -15.65
CA ALA A 77 0.75 -28.90 -15.06
C ALA A 77 1.83 -28.34 -16.01
N PRO A 78 1.69 -27.11 -16.54
CA PRO A 78 2.78 -26.48 -17.26
C PRO A 78 3.93 -26.28 -16.27
N LYS A 79 5.09 -26.88 -16.53
CA LYS A 79 6.30 -26.54 -15.76
C LYS A 79 6.57 -25.06 -16.00
N PRO A 80 6.59 -24.20 -14.96
CA PRO A 80 6.84 -22.78 -15.15
C PRO A 80 8.22 -22.63 -15.79
N SER A 81 8.29 -21.90 -16.90
CA SER A 81 9.58 -21.55 -17.48
C SER A 81 10.30 -20.62 -16.50
N LYS A 82 11.62 -20.71 -16.39
CA LYS A 82 12.41 -19.81 -15.52
C LYS A 82 12.17 -18.32 -15.86
N THR A 83 11.74 -18.04 -17.09
CA THR A 83 11.39 -16.70 -17.58
C THR A 83 10.06 -16.22 -17.00
N ASP A 84 9.06 -17.11 -16.86
CA ASP A 84 7.78 -16.78 -16.21
C ASP A 84 7.97 -16.53 -14.71
N ASP A 85 8.87 -17.29 -14.08
CA ASP A 85 9.22 -17.11 -12.66
C ASP A 85 9.93 -15.77 -12.42
N LEU A 86 10.91 -15.40 -13.26
CA LEU A 86 11.55 -14.07 -13.22
C LEU A 86 10.56 -12.93 -13.49
N ALA A 87 9.65 -13.09 -14.45
CA ALA A 87 8.63 -12.08 -14.75
C ALA A 87 7.66 -11.90 -13.57
N GLN A 88 7.26 -13.00 -12.91
CA GLN A 88 6.43 -12.96 -11.71
C GLN A 88 7.15 -12.30 -10.53
N GLN A 89 8.42 -12.63 -10.30
CA GLN A 89 9.26 -11.99 -9.27
C GLN A 89 9.39 -10.48 -9.51
N LEU A 90 9.65 -10.06 -10.75
CA LEU A 90 9.71 -8.64 -11.12
C LEU A 90 8.37 -7.92 -10.92
N GLN A 91 7.25 -8.59 -11.19
CA GLN A 91 5.92 -8.03 -10.92
C GLN A 91 5.64 -7.88 -9.42
N GLN A 92 6.04 -8.86 -8.62
CA GLN A 92 5.94 -8.81 -7.16
C GLN A 92 6.79 -7.68 -6.56
N GLU A 93 8.05 -7.57 -6.97
CA GLU A 93 8.95 -6.49 -6.53
C GLU A 93 8.42 -5.10 -6.91
N ARG A 94 7.85 -4.96 -8.12
CA ARG A 94 7.20 -3.71 -8.54
C ARG A 94 5.97 -3.39 -7.69
N LEU A 95 5.12 -4.38 -7.40
CA LEU A 95 3.96 -4.20 -6.53
C LEU A 95 4.38 -3.77 -5.12
N GLU A 96 5.43 -4.37 -4.58
CA GLU A 96 5.98 -3.99 -3.27
C GLU A 96 6.59 -2.58 -3.27
N SER A 97 7.26 -2.19 -4.36
CA SER A 97 7.77 -0.83 -4.54
C SER A 97 6.63 0.19 -4.57
N GLU A 98 5.58 -0.05 -5.34
CA GLU A 98 4.40 0.84 -5.41
C GLU A 98 3.65 0.88 -4.07
N ARG A 99 3.49 -0.25 -3.37
CA ARG A 99 2.91 -0.27 -2.02
C ARG A 99 3.72 0.56 -1.02
N ARG A 100 5.06 0.54 -1.11
CA ARG A 100 5.93 1.37 -0.27
C ARG A 100 5.74 2.86 -0.60
N LYS A 101 5.73 3.23 -1.88
CA LYS A 101 5.46 4.61 -2.31
C LYS A 101 4.10 5.11 -1.82
N ASN A 102 3.06 4.30 -1.97
CA ASN A 102 1.71 4.64 -1.51
C ASN A 102 1.67 4.88 0.00
N ARG A 103 2.38 4.05 0.78
CA ARG A 103 2.46 4.23 2.24
C ARG A 103 3.19 5.52 2.63
N ILE A 104 4.29 5.84 1.96
CA ILE A 104 5.04 7.08 2.19
C ILE A 104 4.16 8.29 1.82
N ALA A 105 3.55 8.28 0.64
CA ALA A 105 2.66 9.34 0.18
C ALA A 105 1.47 9.57 1.13
N ALA A 106 0.87 8.49 1.65
CA ALA A 106 -0.19 8.59 2.65
C ALA A 106 0.31 9.26 3.95
N SER A 107 1.50 8.90 4.43
CA SER A 107 2.08 9.55 5.62
C SER A 107 2.43 11.03 5.39
N GLU A 108 2.94 11.37 4.20
CA GLU A 108 3.26 12.76 3.83
C GLU A 108 1.99 13.61 3.74
N GLU A 109 0.90 13.05 3.24
CA GLU A 109 -0.39 13.73 3.20
C GLU A 109 -0.94 13.98 4.60
N LEU A 110 -0.85 13.00 5.51
CA LEU A 110 -1.25 13.18 6.91
C LEU A 110 -0.40 14.25 7.64
N VAL A 111 0.90 14.36 7.31
CA VAL A 111 1.75 15.44 7.82
C VAL A 111 1.31 16.80 7.25
N ARG A 112 1.01 16.86 5.94
CA ARG A 112 0.52 18.09 5.28
C ARG A 112 -0.81 18.57 5.86
N GLN A 113 -1.70 17.64 6.19
CA GLN A 113 -2.97 17.90 6.87
C GLN A 113 -2.82 18.21 8.36
N GLY A 114 -1.60 18.17 8.90
CA GLY A 114 -1.31 18.46 10.30
C GLY A 114 -1.74 17.37 11.29
N GLN A 115 -2.09 16.18 10.80
CA GLN A 115 -2.52 15.06 11.64
C GLN A 115 -1.33 14.25 12.19
N LEU A 116 -0.19 14.27 11.49
CA LEU A 116 1.07 13.69 11.96
C LEU A 116 2.16 14.75 12.06
N VAL A 117 3.02 14.62 13.07
CA VAL A 117 4.18 15.48 13.28
C VAL A 117 5.41 14.62 13.58
N PRO A 118 6.60 14.98 13.09
CA PRO A 118 7.83 14.28 13.47
C PRO A 118 8.04 14.32 14.98
N ALA A 119 8.20 13.15 15.60
CA ALA A 119 8.38 13.03 17.05
C ALA A 119 9.58 13.85 17.57
N ASP A 120 10.67 13.93 16.78
CA ASP A 120 11.85 14.72 17.14
C ASP A 120 11.55 16.23 17.17
N GLN A 121 10.67 16.71 16.30
CA GLN A 121 10.25 18.11 16.28
C GLN A 121 9.40 18.45 17.52
N VAL A 122 8.49 17.54 17.91
CA VAL A 122 7.72 17.69 19.15
C VAL A 122 8.65 17.67 20.35
N ARG A 123 9.59 16.72 20.41
CA ARG A 123 10.57 16.62 21.51
C ARG A 123 11.39 17.91 21.63
N ALA A 124 11.87 18.45 20.51
CA ALA A 124 12.62 19.70 20.49
C ALA A 124 11.77 20.89 20.97
N SER A 125 10.53 21.01 20.47
CA SER A 125 9.60 22.07 20.86
C SER A 125 9.24 22.01 22.35
N MET A 126 8.95 20.82 22.87
CA MET A 126 8.66 20.60 24.29
C MET A 126 9.89 20.92 25.16
N THR A 127 11.09 20.55 24.73
CA THR A 127 12.33 20.89 25.44
C THR A 127 12.54 22.41 25.50
N LYS A 128 12.27 23.11 24.40
CA LYS A 128 12.34 24.58 24.35
C LYS A 128 11.34 25.21 25.32
N LEU A 129 10.09 24.77 25.28
CA LEU A 129 9.04 25.26 26.20
C LEU A 129 9.44 25.03 27.66
N ALA A 130 9.91 23.84 27.99
CA ALA A 130 10.33 23.50 29.36
C ALA A 130 11.51 24.38 29.85
N ARG A 131 12.47 24.70 28.97
CA ARG A 131 13.57 25.62 29.31
C ARG A 131 13.08 27.04 29.56
N GLN A 132 12.20 27.55 28.72
CA GLN A 132 11.64 28.89 28.88
C GLN A 132 10.92 29.00 30.24
N VAL A 133 10.07 28.03 30.59
CA VAL A 133 9.38 28.00 31.88
C VAL A 133 10.38 27.88 33.06
N ASP A 134 11.47 27.13 32.91
CA ASP A 134 12.51 27.03 33.94
C ASP A 134 13.30 28.33 34.11
N GLU A 135 13.56 29.07 33.03
CA GLU A 135 14.22 30.38 33.08
C GLU A 135 13.33 31.43 33.74
N GLU A 136 12.06 31.52 33.34
CA GLU A 136 11.06 32.44 33.93
C GLU A 136 10.89 32.20 35.43
N ASN A 137 10.67 30.94 35.84
CA ASN A 137 10.58 30.58 37.27
C ASN A 137 11.89 30.87 38.03
N GLY A 138 13.03 30.74 37.35
CA GLY A 138 14.32 31.04 37.94
C GLY A 138 14.55 32.52 38.21
N ALA A 139 14.05 33.39 37.32
CA ALA A 139 14.10 34.83 37.49
C ALA A 139 13.29 35.29 38.70
N MET A 140 12.10 34.72 38.91
CA MET A 140 11.21 35.05 40.05
C MET A 140 11.83 34.79 41.43
N LEU A 141 12.86 33.94 41.52
CA LEU A 141 13.54 33.69 42.80
C LEU A 141 14.21 34.94 43.37
N ALA A 142 14.65 35.87 42.52
CA ALA A 142 15.26 37.12 42.96
C ALA A 142 14.23 38.01 43.68
N ASP A 143 13.01 38.06 43.14
CA ASP A 143 11.89 38.81 43.72
C ASP A 143 11.47 38.20 45.06
N PHE A 144 11.32 36.88 45.13
CA PHE A 144 11.05 36.18 46.39
C PHE A 144 12.15 36.41 47.43
N ALA A 145 13.41 36.35 47.03
CA ALA A 145 14.51 36.64 47.93
C ALA A 145 14.46 38.07 48.46
N SER A 146 14.09 39.05 47.62
CA SER A 146 13.93 40.45 48.02
C SER A 146 12.83 40.62 49.07
N GLU A 147 11.64 40.09 48.79
CA GLU A 147 10.48 40.19 49.68
C GLU A 147 10.71 39.50 51.02
N ILE A 148 11.29 38.29 51.01
CA ILE A 148 11.62 37.54 52.22
C ILE A 148 12.70 38.29 53.02
N ALA A 149 13.76 38.76 52.36
CA ALA A 149 14.84 39.49 53.03
C ALA A 149 14.32 40.76 53.71
N SER A 150 13.50 41.54 53.01
CA SER A 150 12.87 42.74 53.54
C SER A 150 11.98 42.44 54.75
N LYS A 151 11.10 41.45 54.62
CA LYS A 151 10.11 41.12 55.66
C LYS A 151 10.72 40.56 56.95
N PHE A 152 11.83 39.84 56.85
CA PHE A 152 12.46 39.15 57.98
C PHE A 152 13.81 39.76 58.40
N GLY A 153 14.24 40.87 57.77
CA GLY A 153 15.53 41.51 58.07
C GLY A 153 16.74 40.64 57.74
N LEU A 154 16.62 39.76 56.73
CA LEU A 154 17.68 38.83 56.33
C LEU A 154 18.54 39.42 55.21
N VAL A 155 19.73 38.85 54.99
CA VAL A 155 20.57 39.18 53.83
C VAL A 155 20.00 38.54 52.57
N GLN A 156 19.55 39.37 51.61
CA GLN A 156 18.93 38.90 50.35
C GLN A 156 19.78 37.89 49.59
N ARG A 157 21.10 38.13 49.50
CA ARG A 157 22.04 37.24 48.81
C ARG A 157 21.96 35.81 49.36
N ASP A 158 21.89 35.68 50.68
CA ASP A 158 21.92 34.38 51.36
C ASP A 158 20.57 33.67 51.20
N VAL A 159 19.46 34.42 51.25
CA VAL A 159 18.11 33.89 50.92
C VAL A 159 18.04 33.40 49.48
N LEU A 160 18.53 34.19 48.51
CA LEU A 160 18.55 33.82 47.09
C LEU A 160 19.40 32.56 46.86
N HIS A 161 20.56 32.47 47.52
CA HIS A 161 21.41 31.29 47.44
C HIS A 161 20.68 30.04 47.92
N LEU A 162 20.03 30.11 49.09
CA LEU A 162 19.24 29.01 49.65
C LEU A 162 18.08 28.61 48.72
N LEU A 163 17.32 29.57 48.20
CA LEU A 163 16.21 29.29 47.27
C LEU A 163 16.69 28.58 46.00
N ARG A 164 17.81 29.03 45.42
CA ARG A 164 18.43 28.38 44.25
C ARG A 164 18.89 26.96 44.56
N GLN A 165 19.52 26.76 45.71
CA GLN A 165 19.98 25.44 46.15
C GLN A 165 18.79 24.48 46.28
N VAL A 166 17.78 24.84 47.08
CA VAL A 166 16.59 24.01 47.31
C VAL A 166 15.87 23.72 45.99
N ARG A 167 15.71 24.72 45.12
CA ARG A 167 15.11 24.52 43.79
C ARG A 167 15.89 23.49 42.98
N ASN A 168 17.21 23.62 42.90
CA ASN A 168 18.05 22.71 42.10
C ASN A 168 17.98 21.27 42.62
N GLU A 169 18.00 21.08 43.93
CA GLU A 169 17.81 19.76 44.56
C GLU A 169 16.44 19.15 44.22
N LYS A 170 15.35 19.93 44.36
CA LYS A 170 14.00 19.48 44.02
C LYS A 170 13.83 19.20 42.53
N LYS A 171 14.46 20.01 41.68
CA LYS A 171 14.46 19.83 40.22
C LYS A 171 15.19 18.54 39.82
N GLY A 172 16.34 18.26 40.42
CA GLY A 172 17.06 17.00 40.22
C GLY A 172 16.21 15.79 40.58
N ALA A 173 15.59 15.79 41.76
CA ALA A 173 14.72 14.70 42.19
C ALA A 173 13.47 14.55 41.29
N ALA A 174 12.90 15.65 40.79
CA ALA A 174 11.80 15.60 39.84
C ALA A 174 12.22 15.05 38.47
N ALA A 175 13.41 15.41 37.99
CA ALA A 175 13.97 14.91 36.74
C ALA A 175 14.21 13.40 36.79
N GLU A 176 14.75 12.87 37.88
CA GLU A 176 14.92 11.42 38.06
C GLU A 176 13.57 10.67 38.03
N ARG A 177 12.55 11.17 38.74
CA ARG A 177 11.20 10.60 38.67
C ARG A 177 10.61 10.65 37.26
N ALA A 178 10.85 11.73 36.52
CA ALA A 178 10.39 11.86 35.14
C ALA A 178 11.10 10.87 34.20
N ARG A 179 12.41 10.66 34.37
CA ARG A 179 13.18 9.66 33.61
C ARG A 179 12.70 8.24 33.89
N ALA A 180 12.46 7.90 35.15
CA ALA A 180 11.91 6.60 35.53
C ALA A 180 10.57 6.32 34.84
N ARG A 181 9.63 7.27 34.89
CA ARG A 181 8.34 7.15 34.18
C ARG A 181 8.49 7.06 32.67
N ALA A 182 9.44 7.78 32.09
CA ALA A 182 9.69 7.71 30.64
C ALA A 182 10.23 6.34 30.21
N ALA A 183 11.01 5.67 31.07
CA ALA A 183 11.53 4.33 30.80
C ALA A 183 10.43 3.24 30.84
N GLU A 184 9.31 3.50 31.52
CA GLU A 184 8.15 2.60 31.59
C GLU A 184 7.21 2.74 30.38
N LEU A 185 7.36 3.80 29.58
CA LEU A 185 6.53 4.03 28.41
C LEU A 185 7.01 3.20 27.21
N PRO A 186 6.09 2.63 26.41
CA PRO A 186 6.46 1.92 25.19
C PRO A 186 7.10 2.88 24.19
N ALA A 187 8.08 2.39 23.44
CA ALA A 187 8.81 3.18 22.44
C ALA A 187 7.91 3.66 21.29
N THR A 188 6.86 2.92 20.98
CA THR A 188 5.89 3.20 19.91
C THR A 188 4.49 2.80 20.36
N VAL A 189 3.48 3.57 19.95
CA VAL A 189 2.06 3.27 20.18
C VAL A 189 1.37 3.29 18.82
N GLU A 190 0.56 2.27 18.53
CA GLU A 190 -0.28 2.27 17.32
C GLU A 190 -1.40 3.28 17.46
N ILE A 191 -1.60 4.09 16.42
CA ILE A 191 -2.65 5.10 16.36
C ILE A 191 -3.52 4.86 15.13
N VAL A 192 -4.84 4.85 15.33
CA VAL A 192 -5.82 4.87 14.25
C VAL A 192 -6.16 6.32 13.97
N VAL A 193 -5.77 6.81 12.80
CA VAL A 193 -6.13 8.16 12.35
C VAL A 193 -7.51 8.07 11.70
N THR A 194 -8.56 8.43 12.45
CA THR A 194 -9.92 8.54 11.90
C THR A 194 -10.03 9.82 11.08
N GLU A 195 -10.45 9.70 9.82
CA GLU A 195 -10.84 10.85 9.00
C GLU A 195 -11.93 11.62 9.75
N ALA A 196 -11.68 12.90 10.02
CA ALA A 196 -12.70 13.77 10.59
C ALA A 196 -13.83 13.89 9.57
N VAL A 197 -14.97 13.26 9.85
CA VAL A 197 -16.20 13.49 9.11
C VAL A 197 -16.60 14.93 9.38
N GLU A 198 -16.39 15.82 8.41
CA GLU A 198 -16.91 17.18 8.44
C GLU A 198 -18.44 17.11 8.62
N ALA A 199 -18.93 17.81 9.64
CA ALA A 199 -20.35 17.99 9.94
C ALA A 199 -20.85 19.33 9.39
#